data_AF-A0A8I6WHP4-F1
#
_entry.id   AF-A0A8I6WHP4-F1
#
_cell.length_a   1.000
_cell.length_b   1.000
_cell.length_c   1.000
_cell.angle_alpha   90.00
_cell.angle_beta   90.00
_cell.angle_gamma   90.00
#
_symmetry.space_group_name_H-M   'P 1'
#
loop_
_entity.id
_entity.type
_entity.pdbx_description
1 polymer ?
#
loop_
_entity_poly.entity_id
_entity_poly.type
_entity_poly.pdbx_seq_one_letter_code
_entity_poly.pdbx_strand_id
1 'polypeptide(L)'
;MALLKRSFNAALLDEGDDDSSYPSKMPGSLARTTAPVAKMMRLWNYKQGSGLGAHGQGIVVPVKAINHGSTAGLGHREKPYKNGLPGAPAPSWPAQDEWHESAAVSRALLLERECYEKTLALLRDVQLQGDDSVETAEALAAIVESEEVLRGKRAPGAWRAALPSPAVRHIVDQVLTPSMAMKAREWEPLWNPGCDDWLRPWIPLVGRLPESLYCTVEGKISGCSLDIISPWKGYLDPAHWEIFSRRHILPRLAGWLQQLRITPPKQIDVRFREVMSWAPLVRIEDMVSILEQEFFGKWESALRHWLLSARPSSGEAAAWCAGWKNLFAPELLDDERVLAWLESGVAMVDREAEDLSRLVCHT
;
A
#
# COMPACT_ATOMS: atom_id res chain seq x y z
N MET A 1 -38.89 37.45 47.86
CA MET A 1 -40.05 36.53 48.01
C MET A 1 -39.63 35.21 47.39
N ALA A 2 -39.55 34.10 48.13
CA ALA A 2 -40.69 33.27 48.59
C ALA A 2 -41.46 32.69 47.38
N LEU A 3 -41.68 31.37 47.27
CA LEU A 3 -41.87 30.37 48.33
C LEU A 3 -40.91 29.16 48.23
N LEU A 4 -40.49 28.60 49.38
CA LEU A 4 -39.71 27.37 49.49
C LEU A 4 -39.86 26.71 50.87
N LYS A 5 -40.02 25.37 50.90
CA LYS A 5 -39.78 24.43 52.03
C LYS A 5 -40.52 24.61 53.38
N ARG A 6 -41.55 23.77 53.58
CA ARG A 6 -41.76 22.82 54.72
C ARG A 6 -43.08 22.06 54.45
N SER A 7 -43.38 20.87 54.98
CA SER A 7 -42.77 19.99 56.01
C SER A 7 -42.97 18.52 55.52
N PHE A 8 -42.22 17.46 55.86
CA PHE A 8 -41.98 16.82 57.18
C PHE A 8 -43.28 16.57 57.97
N ASN A 9 -43.61 15.38 58.48
CA ASN A 9 -42.78 14.17 58.70
C ASN A 9 -43.65 12.91 58.96
N ALA A 10 -43.01 11.73 59.02
CA ALA A 10 -43.47 10.49 59.68
C ALA A 10 -44.72 9.78 59.09
N ALA A 11 -44.87 8.45 59.14
CA ALA A 11 -43.96 7.31 59.40
C ALA A 11 -44.62 6.06 58.74
N LEU A 12 -44.24 4.78 58.91
CA LEU A 12 -43.29 3.96 59.71
C LEU A 12 -42.95 2.75 58.77
N LEU A 13 -42.00 1.82 58.93
CA LEU A 13 -41.31 1.19 60.07
C LEU A 13 -39.80 0.94 59.74
N ASP A 14 -39.13 0.16 60.58
CA ASP A 14 -37.82 -0.47 60.37
C ASP A 14 -38.00 -1.99 60.03
N GLU A 15 -36.88 -2.71 59.83
CA GLU A 15 -36.66 -4.16 59.58
C GLU A 15 -36.23 -4.56 58.15
N GLY A 16 -35.23 -5.44 58.05
CA GLY A 16 -34.92 -6.22 56.85
C GLY A 16 -33.51 -6.07 56.24
N ASP A 17 -32.50 -6.58 56.95
CA ASP A 17 -31.21 -7.09 56.46
C ASP A 17 -30.23 -6.16 55.69
N ASP A 18 -29.12 -5.92 56.39
CA ASP A 18 -27.79 -5.53 55.92
C ASP A 18 -27.28 -6.35 54.70
N ASP A 19 -26.64 -5.67 53.75
CA ASP A 19 -25.26 -5.99 53.41
C ASP A 19 -24.53 -4.74 52.87
N SER A 20 -23.95 -3.99 53.79
CA SER A 20 -23.00 -2.91 53.55
C SER A 20 -21.56 -3.39 53.34
N SER A 21 -21.30 -4.69 53.57
CA SER A 21 -20.01 -5.36 53.39
C SER A 21 -19.75 -5.78 51.93
N TYR A 22 -20.80 -5.91 51.09
CA TYR A 22 -20.71 -6.45 49.73
C TYR A 22 -19.60 -5.79 48.88
N PRO A 23 -18.47 -6.50 48.59
CA PRO A 23 -17.23 -5.83 48.20
C PRO A 23 -17.33 -5.03 46.91
N SER A 24 -16.69 -3.85 46.87
CA SER A 24 -16.71 -2.94 45.71
C SER A 24 -16.08 -3.49 44.42
N LYS A 25 -15.41 -4.64 44.50
CA LYS A 25 -14.84 -5.39 43.37
C LYS A 25 -15.71 -6.57 42.92
N MET A 26 -16.75 -6.95 43.66
CA MET A 26 -17.64 -8.05 43.29
C MET A 26 -18.58 -7.67 42.14
N PRO A 27 -18.95 -8.63 41.27
CA PRO A 27 -20.03 -8.46 40.30
C PRO A 27 -21.33 -7.98 40.95
N GLY A 28 -22.09 -7.11 40.28
CA GLY A 28 -23.36 -6.59 40.80
C GLY A 28 -23.27 -5.60 41.97
N SER A 29 -22.07 -5.18 42.41
CA SER A 29 -21.90 -4.13 43.43
C SER A 29 -22.26 -2.74 42.88
N LEU A 30 -23.05 -1.96 43.64
CA LEU A 30 -23.37 -0.57 43.29
C LEU A 30 -22.22 0.41 43.59
N ALA A 31 -21.17 -0.03 44.30
CA ALA A 31 -20.08 0.85 44.77
C ALA A 31 -19.25 1.50 43.65
N ARG A 32 -19.39 1.05 42.39
CA ARG A 32 -18.75 1.65 41.20
C ARG A 32 -19.72 2.44 40.31
N THR A 33 -20.97 2.62 40.75
CA THR A 33 -22.02 3.38 40.04
C THR A 33 -22.21 4.77 40.64
N THR A 34 -22.76 5.71 39.87
CA THR A 34 -22.98 7.09 40.36
C THR A 34 -24.14 7.12 41.37
N ALA A 35 -24.04 7.99 42.38
CA ALA A 35 -24.99 8.04 43.50
C ALA A 35 -26.48 8.19 43.08
N PRO A 36 -26.85 8.97 42.04
CA PRO A 36 -28.24 9.03 41.56
C PRO A 36 -28.72 7.69 40.98
N VAL A 37 -27.89 7.01 40.20
CA VAL A 37 -28.21 5.70 39.59
C VAL A 37 -28.32 4.63 40.69
N ALA A 38 -27.38 4.61 41.64
CA ALA A 38 -27.43 3.73 42.80
C ALA A 38 -28.68 3.95 43.67
N LYS A 39 -29.21 5.19 43.74
CA LYS A 39 -30.48 5.48 44.44
C LYS A 39 -31.69 4.99 43.64
N MET A 40 -31.69 5.21 42.33
CA MET A 40 -32.75 4.72 41.42
C MET A 40 -32.87 3.20 41.43
N MET A 41 -31.74 2.48 41.35
CA MET A 41 -31.74 1.01 41.37
C MET A 41 -32.31 0.44 42.67
N ARG A 42 -31.98 1.02 43.83
CA ARG A 42 -32.59 0.64 45.13
C ARG A 42 -34.10 0.90 45.16
N LEU A 43 -34.57 2.03 44.61
CA LEU A 43 -36.00 2.34 44.49
C LEU A 43 -36.75 1.36 43.55
N TRP A 44 -36.03 0.64 42.68
CA TRP A 44 -36.56 -0.44 41.84
C TRP A 44 -36.22 -1.83 42.39
N ASN A 45 -36.04 -1.94 43.72
CA ASN A 45 -35.83 -3.18 44.48
C ASN A 45 -34.59 -4.02 44.07
N TYR A 46 -33.61 -3.43 43.39
CA TYR A 46 -32.34 -4.12 43.06
C TYR A 46 -31.51 -4.40 44.32
N LYS A 47 -31.16 -5.67 44.55
CA LYS A 47 -30.24 -6.10 45.61
C LYS A 47 -28.81 -6.21 45.07
N GLN A 48 -27.81 -5.81 45.86
CA GLN A 48 -26.40 -5.93 45.45
C GLN A 48 -26.04 -7.40 45.21
N GLY A 49 -25.25 -7.66 44.17
CA GLY A 49 -24.90 -9.03 43.75
C GLY A 49 -26.03 -9.82 43.06
N SER A 50 -27.25 -9.28 42.95
CA SER A 50 -28.33 -9.89 42.17
C SER A 50 -28.31 -9.42 40.71
N GLY A 51 -28.97 -10.15 39.81
CA GLY A 51 -29.14 -9.75 38.41
C GLY A 51 -30.27 -8.73 38.23
N LEU A 52 -30.24 -8.01 37.10
CA LEU A 52 -31.37 -7.16 36.71
C LEU A 52 -32.57 -8.00 36.27
N GLY A 53 -33.72 -7.80 36.91
CA GLY A 53 -34.99 -8.46 36.59
C GLY A 53 -35.83 -8.76 37.84
N ALA A 54 -37.13 -9.04 37.65
CA ALA A 54 -38.10 -9.22 38.74
C ALA A 54 -37.78 -10.36 39.73
N HIS A 55 -36.89 -11.29 39.35
CA HIS A 55 -36.46 -12.44 40.16
C HIS A 55 -34.92 -12.50 40.28
N GLY A 56 -34.21 -11.39 40.04
CA GLY A 56 -32.75 -11.35 40.11
C GLY A 56 -32.04 -12.07 38.95
N GLN A 57 -32.74 -12.39 37.86
CA GLN A 57 -32.30 -13.34 36.83
C GLN A 57 -31.30 -12.79 35.80
N GLY A 58 -30.98 -11.50 35.83
CA GLY A 58 -30.03 -10.87 34.91
C GLY A 58 -28.58 -11.30 35.10
N ILE A 59 -27.73 -11.02 34.11
CA ILE A 59 -26.32 -11.39 34.16
C ILE A 59 -25.57 -10.49 35.17
N VAL A 60 -25.13 -11.08 36.29
CA VAL A 60 -24.36 -10.35 37.32
C VAL A 60 -22.88 -10.20 36.93
N VAL A 61 -22.30 -11.26 36.34
CA VAL A 61 -20.87 -11.35 35.98
C VAL A 61 -20.60 -10.54 34.70
N PRO A 62 -19.54 -9.71 34.63
CA PRO A 62 -19.18 -9.01 33.41
C PRO A 62 -19.00 -9.97 32.23
N VAL A 63 -19.75 -9.74 31.15
CA VAL A 63 -19.68 -10.55 29.92
C VAL A 63 -18.29 -10.40 29.31
N LYS A 64 -17.49 -11.46 29.39
CA LYS A 64 -16.19 -11.49 28.71
C LYS A 64 -16.42 -11.58 27.21
N ALA A 65 -15.85 -10.65 26.46
CA ALA A 65 -15.76 -10.79 25.00
C ALA A 65 -14.93 -12.04 24.67
N ILE A 66 -15.55 -13.01 24.00
CA ILE A 66 -14.84 -14.20 23.49
C ILE A 66 -14.09 -13.74 22.25
N ASN A 67 -12.78 -13.52 22.39
CA ASN A 67 -11.95 -13.10 21.26
C ASN A 67 -11.63 -14.31 20.38
N HIS A 68 -12.46 -14.54 19.36
CA HIS A 68 -12.23 -15.57 18.35
C HIS A 68 -10.99 -15.18 17.52
N GLY A 69 -9.98 -16.06 17.48
CA GLY A 69 -8.62 -15.77 16.98
C GLY A 69 -8.46 -15.57 15.47
N SER A 70 -9.49 -15.07 14.77
CA SER A 70 -9.46 -14.77 13.34
C SER A 70 -10.27 -13.51 13.05
N THR A 71 -9.74 -12.60 12.23
CA THR A 71 -10.39 -11.36 11.78
C THR A 71 -11.58 -11.57 10.84
N ALA A 72 -12.05 -12.82 10.68
CA ALA A 72 -13.08 -13.20 9.73
C ALA A 72 -14.48 -12.99 10.30
N GLY A 73 -15.36 -12.35 9.52
CA GLY A 73 -16.73 -12.04 9.94
C GLY A 73 -17.62 -13.27 10.12
N LEU A 74 -18.82 -13.05 10.69
CA LEU A 74 -19.80 -14.07 11.14
C LEU A 74 -20.28 -15.10 10.08
N GLY A 75 -19.88 -14.96 8.81
CA GLY A 75 -20.13 -15.95 7.75
C GLY A 75 -18.97 -16.92 7.46
N HIS A 76 -17.79 -16.73 8.06
CA HIS A 76 -16.60 -17.52 7.73
C HIS A 76 -16.65 -18.94 8.30
N ARG A 77 -16.33 -19.93 7.47
CA ARG A 77 -16.09 -21.34 7.85
C ARG A 77 -14.97 -21.90 6.99
N GLU A 78 -14.02 -22.60 7.60
CA GLU A 78 -12.86 -23.18 6.92
C GLU A 78 -13.21 -24.26 5.86
N LYS A 79 -14.42 -24.81 5.89
CA LYS A 79 -14.87 -25.88 4.98
C LYS A 79 -16.31 -25.64 4.51
N PRO A 80 -16.59 -25.66 3.20
CA PRO A 80 -17.96 -25.57 2.69
C PRO A 80 -18.74 -26.86 2.96
N TYR A 81 -20.08 -26.76 2.98
CA TYR A 81 -20.95 -27.94 3.03
C TYR A 81 -20.79 -28.80 1.76
N LYS A 82 -20.86 -30.13 1.91
CA LYS A 82 -21.07 -31.06 0.78
C LYS A 82 -22.56 -31.38 0.67
N ASN A 83 -23.29 -30.62 -0.14
CA ASN A 83 -24.73 -30.80 -0.36
C ASN A 83 -25.09 -31.95 -1.33
N GLY A 84 -24.12 -32.52 -2.05
CA GLY A 84 -24.35 -33.57 -3.07
C GLY A 84 -24.98 -33.07 -4.38
N LEU A 85 -25.61 -31.89 -4.36
CA LEU A 85 -26.11 -31.20 -5.55
C LEU A 85 -24.94 -30.59 -6.37
N PRO A 86 -25.03 -30.55 -7.71
CA PRO A 86 -24.19 -29.68 -8.52
C PRO A 86 -24.40 -28.24 -8.07
N GLY A 87 -23.34 -27.58 -7.60
CA GLY A 87 -23.41 -26.16 -7.30
C GLY A 87 -23.72 -25.39 -8.58
N ALA A 88 -24.77 -24.57 -8.56
CA ALA A 88 -24.87 -23.49 -9.55
C ALA A 88 -23.55 -22.70 -9.49
N PRO A 89 -22.98 -22.29 -10.63
CA PRO A 89 -21.78 -21.46 -10.61
C PRO A 89 -22.05 -20.26 -9.72
N ALA A 90 -21.14 -19.97 -8.78
CA ALA A 90 -21.24 -18.76 -7.99
C ALA A 90 -21.41 -17.58 -8.97
N PRO A 91 -22.29 -16.61 -8.68
CA PRO A 91 -22.36 -15.42 -9.52
C PRO A 91 -20.95 -14.86 -9.59
N SER A 92 -20.42 -14.76 -10.81
CA SER A 92 -19.13 -14.15 -11.06
C SER A 92 -19.28 -12.69 -10.65
N TRP A 93 -18.89 -12.38 -9.42
CA TRP A 93 -18.47 -11.04 -9.07
C TRP A 93 -17.47 -10.65 -10.16
N PRO A 94 -17.74 -9.56 -10.93
CA PRO A 94 -16.77 -9.04 -11.88
C PRO A 94 -15.42 -8.94 -11.19
N ALA A 95 -14.33 -9.16 -11.92
CA ALA A 95 -12.99 -9.02 -11.34
C ALA A 95 -12.91 -7.68 -10.60
N GLN A 96 -12.20 -7.63 -9.47
CA GLN A 96 -12.22 -6.43 -8.64
C GLN A 96 -11.79 -5.20 -9.46
N ASP A 97 -10.89 -5.43 -10.42
CA ASP A 97 -10.46 -4.54 -11.50
C ASP A 97 -11.62 -4.02 -12.36
N GLU A 98 -12.57 -4.83 -12.83
CA GLU A 98 -13.73 -4.37 -13.65
C GLU A 98 -14.58 -3.31 -12.92
N TRP A 99 -14.76 -3.43 -11.61
CA TRP A 99 -15.44 -2.41 -10.81
C TRP A 99 -14.60 -1.14 -10.64
N HIS A 100 -13.28 -1.29 -10.42
CA HIS A 100 -12.36 -0.16 -10.30
C HIS A 100 -12.20 0.59 -11.63
N GLU A 101 -12.13 -0.11 -12.76
CA GLU A 101 -12.13 0.45 -14.12
C GLU A 101 -13.44 1.18 -14.42
N SER A 102 -14.59 0.54 -14.21
CA SER A 102 -15.91 1.15 -14.40
C SER A 102 -16.08 2.44 -13.57
N ALA A 103 -15.61 2.43 -12.31
CA ALA A 103 -15.60 3.60 -11.45
C ALA A 103 -14.60 4.68 -11.93
N ALA A 104 -13.41 4.30 -12.40
CA ALA A 104 -12.40 5.22 -12.92
C ALA A 104 -12.85 5.88 -14.24
N VAL A 105 -13.43 5.12 -15.17
CA VAL A 105 -14.05 5.61 -16.41
C VAL A 105 -15.18 6.58 -16.10
N SER A 106 -16.07 6.23 -15.15
CA SER A 106 -17.16 7.11 -14.73
C SER A 106 -16.65 8.43 -14.14
N ARG A 107 -15.56 8.40 -13.35
CA ARG A 107 -14.89 9.60 -12.82
C ARG A 107 -14.22 10.41 -13.92
N ALA A 108 -13.55 9.78 -14.88
CA ALA A 108 -12.92 10.46 -16.00
C ALA A 108 -13.94 11.23 -16.86
N LEU A 109 -15.11 10.62 -17.17
CA LEU A 109 -16.19 11.28 -17.91
C LEU A 109 -16.83 12.46 -17.16
N LEU A 110 -16.85 12.43 -15.82
CA LEU A 110 -17.27 13.57 -14.99
C LEU A 110 -16.23 14.70 -15.02
N LEU A 111 -14.94 14.37 -14.90
CA LEU A 111 -13.85 15.34 -14.98
C LEU A 111 -13.76 16.00 -16.38
N GLU A 112 -14.02 15.26 -17.46
CA GLU A 112 -14.14 15.83 -18.81
C GLU A 112 -15.21 16.91 -18.87
N ARG A 113 -16.41 16.62 -18.34
CA ARG A 113 -17.53 17.57 -18.31
C ARG A 113 -17.16 18.82 -17.52
N GLU A 114 -16.61 18.66 -16.32
CA GLU A 114 -16.20 19.78 -15.47
C GLU A 114 -15.12 20.65 -16.15
N CYS A 115 -14.17 20.04 -16.85
CA CYS A 115 -13.09 20.77 -17.52
C CYS A 115 -13.55 21.42 -18.83
N TYR A 116 -14.48 20.79 -19.56
CA TYR A 116 -15.17 21.39 -20.70
C TYR A 116 -15.96 22.64 -20.27
N GLU A 117 -16.83 22.50 -19.26
CA GLU A 117 -17.68 23.59 -18.76
C GLU A 117 -16.83 24.76 -18.22
N LYS A 118 -15.70 24.49 -17.53
CA LYS A 118 -14.74 25.52 -17.11
C LYS A 118 -14.03 26.20 -18.29
N THR A 119 -13.56 25.46 -19.29
CA THR A 119 -12.84 26.04 -20.44
C THR A 119 -13.77 26.94 -21.26
N LEU A 120 -15.00 26.48 -21.51
CA LEU A 120 -16.04 27.24 -22.20
C LEU A 120 -16.48 28.49 -21.42
N ALA A 121 -16.47 28.45 -20.07
CA ALA A 121 -16.68 29.63 -19.25
C ALA A 121 -15.51 30.63 -19.34
N LEU A 122 -14.26 30.16 -19.25
CA LEU A 122 -13.06 30.99 -19.33
C LEU A 122 -12.92 31.72 -20.68
N LEU A 123 -13.13 31.03 -21.80
CA LEU A 123 -13.05 31.66 -23.12
C LEU A 123 -14.17 32.70 -23.36
N ARG A 124 -15.37 32.46 -22.81
CA ARG A 124 -16.44 33.47 -22.83
C ARG A 124 -16.08 34.71 -22.01
N ASP A 125 -15.42 34.54 -20.87
CA ASP A 125 -14.95 35.67 -20.06
C ASP A 125 -13.83 36.45 -20.78
N VAL A 126 -12.89 35.76 -21.42
CA VAL A 126 -11.85 36.38 -22.27
C VAL A 126 -12.46 37.19 -23.41
N GLN A 127 -13.47 36.66 -24.11
CA GLN A 127 -14.18 37.42 -25.16
C GLN A 127 -14.96 38.62 -24.58
N LEU A 128 -15.59 38.47 -23.40
CA LEU A 128 -16.25 39.58 -22.70
C LEU A 128 -15.28 40.66 -22.21
N GLN A 129 -14.00 40.34 -22.03
CA GLN A 129 -12.92 41.29 -21.74
C GLN A 129 -12.38 42.01 -23.00
N GLY A 130 -12.87 41.68 -24.20
CA GLY A 130 -12.59 42.39 -25.46
C GLY A 130 -11.53 41.73 -26.36
N ASP A 131 -11.19 40.46 -26.14
CA ASP A 131 -10.32 39.69 -27.04
C ASP A 131 -11.11 39.05 -28.19
N ASP A 132 -11.47 39.88 -29.18
CA ASP A 132 -12.06 39.48 -30.47
C ASP A 132 -11.01 38.94 -31.47
N SER A 133 -9.96 38.26 -31.01
CA SER A 133 -9.01 37.60 -31.90
C SER A 133 -9.65 36.42 -32.65
N VAL A 134 -9.06 36.07 -33.80
CA VAL A 134 -9.54 34.93 -34.60
C VAL A 134 -9.30 33.63 -33.82
N GLU A 135 -8.21 33.58 -33.07
CA GLU A 135 -7.77 32.46 -32.25
C GLU A 135 -8.73 32.15 -31.08
N THR A 136 -9.29 33.17 -30.39
CA THR A 136 -10.32 32.94 -29.35
C THR A 136 -11.65 32.50 -29.96
N ALA A 137 -12.04 33.09 -31.09
CA ALA A 137 -13.26 32.73 -31.81
C ALA A 137 -13.20 31.28 -32.37
N GLU A 138 -12.09 30.88 -32.98
CA GLU A 138 -11.86 29.51 -33.44
C GLU A 138 -11.81 28.51 -32.29
N ALA A 139 -11.16 28.85 -31.16
CA ALA A 139 -11.15 28.01 -29.97
C ALA A 139 -12.55 27.81 -29.36
N LEU A 140 -13.37 28.87 -29.31
CA LEU A 140 -14.77 28.78 -28.88
C LEU A 140 -15.62 27.93 -29.84
N ALA A 141 -15.46 28.12 -31.16
CA ALA A 141 -16.17 27.34 -32.16
C ALA A 141 -15.83 25.84 -32.07
N ALA A 142 -14.54 25.49 -32.02
CA ALA A 142 -14.08 24.11 -31.90
C ALA A 142 -14.55 23.44 -30.60
N ILE A 143 -14.58 24.18 -29.48
CA ILE A 143 -15.12 23.67 -28.21
C ILE A 143 -16.62 23.45 -28.30
N VAL A 144 -17.41 24.38 -28.84
CA VAL A 144 -18.87 24.20 -29.01
C VAL A 144 -19.18 23.04 -29.97
N GLU A 145 -18.43 22.88 -31.07
CA GLU A 145 -18.55 21.72 -31.97
C GLU A 145 -18.23 20.40 -31.24
N SER A 146 -17.21 20.42 -30.37
CA SER A 146 -16.89 19.24 -29.55
C SER A 146 -18.01 18.83 -28.58
N GLU A 147 -19.02 19.66 -28.28
CA GLU A 147 -20.14 19.29 -27.40
C GLU A 147 -21.03 18.17 -27.98
N GLU A 148 -21.08 17.98 -29.29
CA GLU A 148 -21.81 16.84 -29.86
C GLU A 148 -21.03 15.53 -29.67
N VAL A 149 -19.69 15.58 -29.66
CA VAL A 149 -18.83 14.49 -29.14
C VAL A 149 -18.96 14.37 -27.60
N LEU A 150 -19.20 15.52 -26.95
CA LEU A 150 -19.66 15.77 -25.58
C LEU A 150 -20.84 14.89 -25.13
N ARG A 151 -21.80 14.64 -26.04
CA ARG A 151 -23.16 14.12 -25.74
C ARG A 151 -23.35 12.61 -25.94
N GLY A 152 -22.45 11.92 -26.65
CA GLY A 152 -22.54 10.48 -26.91
C GLY A 152 -21.95 9.56 -25.84
N LYS A 153 -22.21 8.25 -25.94
CA LYS A 153 -21.35 7.23 -25.30
C LYS A 153 -20.00 7.21 -26.00
N ARG A 154 -18.91 7.54 -25.30
CA ARG A 154 -17.54 7.55 -25.82
C ARG A 154 -16.55 6.93 -24.84
N ALA A 155 -15.34 6.66 -25.31
CA ALA A 155 -14.19 6.42 -24.44
C ALA A 155 -13.72 7.75 -23.81
N PRO A 156 -13.25 7.75 -22.55
CA PRO A 156 -12.52 8.89 -21.99
C PRO A 156 -11.29 9.26 -22.83
N GLY A 157 -10.98 10.55 -22.91
CA GLY A 157 -9.90 11.11 -23.71
C GLY A 157 -10.27 11.41 -25.17
N ALA A 158 -11.43 10.97 -25.68
CA ALA A 158 -11.77 11.13 -27.11
C ALA A 158 -11.91 12.61 -27.56
N TRP A 159 -12.19 13.54 -26.64
CA TRP A 159 -12.19 14.99 -26.90
C TRP A 159 -10.85 15.50 -27.47
N ARG A 160 -9.74 14.83 -27.15
CA ARG A 160 -8.38 15.19 -27.64
C ARG A 160 -8.20 14.97 -29.14
N ALA A 161 -9.05 14.14 -29.76
CA ALA A 161 -9.06 13.92 -31.20
C ALA A 161 -10.07 14.82 -31.93
N ALA A 162 -10.97 15.48 -31.19
CA ALA A 162 -11.98 16.40 -31.72
C ALA A 162 -11.51 17.88 -31.71
N LEU A 163 -10.50 18.22 -30.91
CA LEU A 163 -9.98 19.59 -30.79
C LEU A 163 -8.60 19.76 -31.47
N PRO A 164 -8.30 20.96 -32.01
CA PRO A 164 -6.96 21.29 -32.50
C PRO A 164 -5.88 21.13 -31.42
N SER A 165 -4.69 20.67 -31.79
CA SER A 165 -3.59 20.38 -30.84
C SER A 165 -3.20 21.56 -29.92
N PRO A 166 -3.23 22.85 -30.36
CA PRO A 166 -3.01 23.98 -29.45
C PRO A 166 -4.08 24.11 -28.36
N ALA A 167 -5.36 23.88 -28.69
CA ALA A 167 -6.46 23.91 -27.74
C ALA A 167 -6.39 22.73 -26.75
N VAL A 168 -6.07 21.53 -27.24
CA VAL A 168 -5.83 20.35 -26.38
C VAL A 168 -4.71 20.63 -25.39
N ARG A 169 -3.60 21.22 -25.85
CA ARG A 169 -2.49 21.62 -24.99
C ARG A 169 -2.92 22.67 -23.95
N HIS A 170 -3.64 23.71 -24.35
CA HIS A 170 -4.13 24.74 -23.43
C HIS A 170 -4.99 24.14 -22.31
N ILE A 171 -5.92 23.23 -22.63
CA ILE A 171 -6.77 22.53 -21.64
C ILE A 171 -5.92 21.67 -20.69
N VAL A 172 -4.93 20.95 -21.20
CA VAL A 172 -4.01 20.15 -20.38
C VAL A 172 -3.18 21.04 -19.45
N ASP A 173 -2.53 22.08 -20.00
CA ASP A 173 -1.57 22.92 -19.27
C ASP A 173 -2.28 23.84 -18.24
N GLN A 174 -3.45 24.40 -18.57
CA GLN A 174 -4.13 25.43 -17.77
C GLN A 174 -5.32 24.92 -16.91
N VAL A 175 -5.96 23.81 -17.26
CA VAL A 175 -7.18 23.34 -16.56
C VAL A 175 -6.95 22.01 -15.85
N LEU A 176 -6.43 21.01 -16.57
CA LEU A 176 -6.17 19.67 -16.02
C LEU A 176 -4.97 19.68 -15.06
N THR A 177 -3.83 20.22 -15.50
CA THR A 177 -2.57 20.18 -14.72
C THR A 177 -2.68 20.86 -13.35
N PRO A 178 -3.29 22.07 -13.18
CA PRO A 178 -3.48 22.67 -11.86
C PRO A 178 -4.43 21.85 -10.96
N SER A 179 -5.48 21.26 -11.55
CA SER A 179 -6.42 20.39 -10.83
C SER A 179 -5.75 19.10 -10.34
N MET A 180 -4.90 18.50 -11.18
CA MET A 180 -4.04 17.38 -10.81
C MET A 180 -2.99 17.78 -9.76
N ALA A 181 -2.40 18.98 -9.84
CA ALA A 181 -1.43 19.46 -8.86
C ALA A 181 -2.02 19.59 -7.46
N MET A 182 -3.27 20.05 -7.35
CA MET A 182 -4.02 20.07 -6.09
C MET A 182 -4.20 18.65 -5.54
N LYS A 183 -4.67 17.70 -6.37
CA LYS A 183 -4.89 16.30 -5.93
C LYS A 183 -3.59 15.57 -5.59
N ALA A 184 -2.50 15.80 -6.34
CA ALA A 184 -1.17 15.28 -6.03
C ALA A 184 -0.63 15.79 -4.68
N ARG A 185 -0.97 17.03 -4.28
CA ARG A 185 -0.61 17.61 -2.97
C ARG A 185 -1.43 17.01 -1.82
N GLU A 186 -2.72 16.75 -2.02
CA GLU A 186 -3.62 16.13 -1.02
C GLU A 186 -3.41 14.62 -0.84
N TRP A 187 -3.02 13.91 -1.90
CA TRP A 187 -2.89 12.45 -1.92
C TRP A 187 -1.74 11.91 -1.04
N GLU A 188 -1.94 10.74 -0.41
CA GLU A 188 -0.88 10.02 0.33
C GLU A 188 -0.51 8.70 -0.37
N PRO A 189 0.78 8.33 -0.44
CA PRO A 189 1.26 7.12 -1.13
C PRO A 189 0.98 5.84 -0.32
N LEU A 190 -0.30 5.51 -0.17
CA LEU A 190 -0.81 4.31 0.49
C LEU A 190 -0.89 3.13 -0.49
N TRP A 191 -0.97 1.92 0.04
CA TRP A 191 -1.18 0.69 -0.75
C TRP A 191 -2.66 0.38 -1.02
N ASN A 192 -3.57 0.93 -0.21
CA ASN A 192 -5.01 0.78 -0.32
C ASN A 192 -5.72 2.06 0.20
N PRO A 193 -6.50 2.80 -0.61
CA PRO A 193 -6.63 2.65 -2.08
C PRO A 193 -5.27 2.67 -2.79
N GLY A 194 -5.22 2.17 -4.02
CA GLY A 194 -3.96 2.01 -4.76
C GLY A 194 -3.24 3.36 -4.89
N CYS A 195 -1.90 3.35 -4.82
CA CYS A 195 -1.12 4.59 -4.82
C CYS A 195 -1.38 5.46 -6.06
N ASP A 196 -1.82 4.86 -7.17
CA ASP A 196 -2.16 5.49 -8.42
C ASP A 196 -3.67 5.78 -8.62
N ASP A 197 -4.55 5.41 -7.69
CA ASP A 197 -6.02 5.57 -7.83
C ASP A 197 -6.48 7.02 -8.03
N TRP A 198 -5.71 8.00 -7.52
CA TRP A 198 -5.98 9.42 -7.77
C TRP A 198 -5.65 9.85 -9.19
N LEU A 199 -4.71 9.15 -9.85
CA LEU A 199 -4.16 9.46 -11.17
C LEU A 199 -4.93 8.76 -12.29
N ARG A 200 -5.46 7.54 -12.06
CA ARG A 200 -6.23 6.73 -13.02
C ARG A 200 -7.31 7.53 -13.80
N PRO A 201 -8.14 8.41 -13.18
CA PRO A 201 -9.16 9.17 -13.92
C PRO A 201 -8.60 10.22 -14.88
N TRP A 202 -7.35 10.67 -14.70
CA TRP A 202 -6.73 11.72 -15.51
C TRP A 202 -5.94 11.17 -16.69
N ILE A 203 -5.37 9.96 -16.58
CA ILE A 203 -4.49 9.38 -17.62
C ILE A 203 -5.14 9.32 -19.01
N PRO A 204 -6.44 8.99 -19.19
CA PRO A 204 -7.09 9.10 -20.50
C PRO A 204 -7.12 10.55 -21.04
N LEU A 205 -7.17 11.55 -20.15
CA LEU A 205 -7.36 12.97 -20.46
C LEU A 205 -6.03 13.67 -20.80
N VAL A 206 -4.95 13.36 -20.08
CA VAL A 206 -3.61 13.93 -20.32
C VAL A 206 -2.70 13.00 -21.14
N GLY A 207 -2.95 11.69 -21.14
CA GLY A 207 -2.13 10.65 -21.77
C GLY A 207 -0.91 10.24 -20.95
N ARG A 208 -0.23 11.18 -20.29
CA ARG A 208 0.88 10.94 -19.36
C ARG A 208 0.83 11.95 -18.21
N LEU A 209 1.49 11.62 -17.09
CA LEU A 209 1.64 12.53 -15.96
C LEU A 209 2.42 13.80 -16.40
N PRO A 210 1.89 15.03 -16.20
CA PRO A 210 2.60 16.26 -16.57
C PRO A 210 3.90 16.45 -15.77
N GLU A 211 4.96 16.92 -16.44
CA GLU A 211 6.31 17.06 -15.87
C GLU A 211 6.36 17.94 -14.61
N SER A 212 5.50 18.96 -14.54
CA SER A 212 5.35 19.85 -13.37
C SER A 212 4.91 19.13 -12.09
N LEU A 213 4.36 17.92 -12.20
CA LEU A 213 3.95 17.10 -11.06
C LEU A 213 5.05 16.12 -10.60
N TYR A 214 6.07 15.87 -11.42
CA TYR A 214 7.11 14.88 -11.14
C TYR A 214 7.77 15.11 -9.78
N CYS A 215 8.22 16.33 -9.48
CA CYS A 215 8.81 16.66 -8.17
C CYS A 215 7.86 16.44 -6.98
N THR A 216 6.55 16.60 -7.17
CA THR A 216 5.53 16.39 -6.12
C THR A 216 5.29 14.90 -5.86
N VAL A 217 5.33 14.08 -6.92
CA VAL A 217 5.21 12.62 -6.83
C VAL A 217 6.50 12.01 -6.29
N GLU A 218 7.66 12.38 -6.85
CA GLU A 218 9.00 11.95 -6.44
C GLU A 218 9.23 12.17 -4.94
N GLY A 219 8.91 13.36 -4.42
CA GLY A 219 9.02 13.69 -3.00
C GLY A 219 8.11 12.90 -2.07
N LYS A 220 7.07 12.23 -2.61
CA LYS A 220 6.17 11.34 -1.85
C LYS A 220 6.56 9.86 -1.97
N ILE A 221 6.87 9.37 -3.17
CA ILE A 221 7.11 7.93 -3.39
C ILE A 221 8.53 7.47 -3.07
N SER A 222 9.54 8.36 -3.08
CA SER A 222 10.97 8.03 -2.89
C SER A 222 11.28 7.16 -1.66
N GLY A 223 10.56 7.34 -0.55
CA GLY A 223 10.75 6.57 0.68
C GLY A 223 9.96 5.25 0.79
N CYS A 224 9.05 4.96 -0.14
CA CYS A 224 8.01 3.93 0.04
C CYS A 224 8.51 2.47 -0.15
N SER A 225 7.60 1.49 -0.11
CA SER A 225 7.90 0.08 -0.43
C SER A 225 7.94 -0.18 -1.94
N LEU A 226 8.42 -1.36 -2.32
CA LEU A 226 8.42 -1.85 -3.71
C LEU A 226 7.01 -1.81 -4.33
N ASP A 227 6.01 -2.20 -3.56
CA ASP A 227 4.61 -2.32 -3.97
C ASP A 227 4.00 -0.95 -4.32
N ILE A 228 4.39 0.10 -3.59
CA ILE A 228 3.95 1.48 -3.80
C ILE A 228 4.74 2.17 -4.92
N ILE A 229 6.02 1.81 -5.14
CA ILE A 229 6.87 2.41 -6.17
C ILE A 229 6.68 1.75 -7.54
N SER A 230 6.45 0.43 -7.60
CA SER A 230 6.40 -0.33 -8.86
C SER A 230 5.37 0.15 -9.90
N PRO A 231 4.15 0.63 -9.54
CA PRO A 231 3.19 1.11 -10.55
C PRO A 231 3.67 2.37 -11.27
N TRP A 232 4.49 3.19 -10.62
CA TRP A 232 4.97 4.46 -11.18
C TRP A 232 5.92 4.29 -12.37
N LYS A 233 6.50 3.10 -12.56
CA LYS A 233 7.25 2.74 -13.77
C LYS A 233 6.39 2.77 -15.05
N GLY A 234 5.06 2.64 -14.92
CA GLY A 234 4.12 2.78 -16.04
C GLY A 234 3.58 4.21 -16.24
N TYR A 235 3.70 5.09 -15.24
CA TYR A 235 3.13 6.45 -15.27
C TYR A 235 4.15 7.55 -15.54
N LEU A 236 5.40 7.34 -15.14
CA LEU A 236 6.55 8.19 -15.49
C LEU A 236 7.11 7.76 -16.85
N ASP A 237 7.66 8.69 -17.62
CA ASP A 237 8.40 8.31 -18.83
C ASP A 237 9.75 7.65 -18.50
N PRO A 238 10.36 6.88 -19.43
CA PRO A 238 11.57 6.12 -19.14
C PRO A 238 12.76 6.97 -18.66
N ALA A 239 12.93 8.19 -19.16
CA ALA A 239 14.06 9.04 -18.77
C ALA A 239 13.90 9.56 -17.34
N HIS A 240 12.69 10.00 -16.98
CA HIS A 240 12.40 10.41 -15.60
C HIS A 240 12.38 9.22 -14.63
N TRP A 241 11.99 8.03 -15.08
CA TRP A 241 12.13 6.80 -14.29
C TRP A 241 13.60 6.45 -14.01
N GLU A 242 14.50 6.56 -14.99
CA GLU A 242 15.94 6.35 -14.79
C GLU A 242 16.55 7.37 -13.82
N ILE A 243 16.17 8.65 -13.94
CA ILE A 243 16.59 9.70 -13.01
C ILE A 243 16.09 9.41 -11.58
N PHE A 244 14.82 9.02 -11.43
CA PHE A 244 14.23 8.63 -10.14
C PHE A 244 14.96 7.40 -9.53
N SER A 245 15.17 6.37 -10.34
CA SER A 245 15.88 5.14 -9.97
C SER A 245 17.29 5.43 -9.45
N ARG A 246 18.07 6.23 -10.18
CA ARG A 246 19.44 6.60 -9.83
C ARG A 246 19.53 7.53 -8.61
N ARG A 247 18.49 8.33 -8.34
CA ARG A 247 18.45 9.24 -7.18
C ARG A 247 17.97 8.57 -5.89
N HIS A 248 17.02 7.63 -5.96
CA HIS A 248 16.32 7.10 -4.78
C HIS A 248 16.41 5.59 -4.60
N ILE A 249 16.28 4.80 -5.68
CA ILE A 249 16.27 3.34 -5.60
C ILE A 249 17.71 2.82 -5.42
N LEU A 250 18.60 3.13 -6.36
CA LEU A 250 19.95 2.55 -6.39
C LEU A 250 20.80 2.89 -5.14
N PRO A 251 20.78 4.12 -4.57
CA PRO A 251 21.48 4.41 -3.31
C PRO A 251 20.94 3.61 -2.11
N ARG A 252 19.64 3.31 -2.08
CA ARG A 252 18.99 2.49 -1.05
C ARG A 252 19.38 1.02 -1.18
N LEU A 253 19.41 0.49 -2.41
CA LEU A 253 19.88 -0.87 -2.68
C LEU A 253 21.38 -1.03 -2.35
N ALA A 254 22.21 -0.06 -2.73
CA ALA A 254 23.62 -0.02 -2.33
C ALA A 254 23.78 0.00 -0.81
N GLY A 255 23.02 0.83 -0.09
CA GLY A 255 23.00 0.85 1.38
C GLY A 255 22.56 -0.46 2.03
N TRP A 256 21.70 -1.25 1.36
CA TRP A 256 21.33 -2.61 1.79
C TRP A 256 22.44 -3.63 1.53
N LEU A 257 23.12 -3.57 0.38
CA LEU A 257 24.31 -4.40 0.08
C LEU A 257 25.53 -4.02 0.95
N GLN A 258 25.64 -2.76 1.37
CA GLN A 258 26.63 -2.29 2.36
C GLN A 258 26.45 -3.01 3.71
N GLN A 259 25.21 -3.12 4.18
CA GLN A 259 24.85 -3.73 5.47
C GLN A 259 24.80 -5.26 5.45
N LEU A 260 24.64 -5.88 4.27
CA LEU A 260 24.52 -7.32 4.09
C LEU A 260 25.73 -8.07 4.67
N ARG A 261 25.47 -8.99 5.62
CA ARG A 261 26.50 -9.85 6.19
C ARG A 261 26.45 -11.23 5.55
N ILE A 262 27.51 -11.60 4.83
CA ILE A 262 27.64 -12.89 4.15
C ILE A 262 28.34 -13.88 5.09
N THR A 263 27.61 -14.93 5.50
CA THR A 263 28.08 -15.90 6.51
C THR A 263 27.90 -17.34 6.01
N PRO A 264 28.97 -17.97 5.48
CA PRO A 264 28.96 -19.40 5.19
C PRO A 264 28.92 -20.24 6.48
N PRO A 265 28.36 -21.46 6.44
CA PRO A 265 27.51 -22.02 5.38
C PRO A 265 26.04 -21.55 5.46
N LYS A 266 25.61 -20.93 6.57
CA LYS A 266 24.20 -20.61 6.85
C LYS A 266 23.90 -19.12 6.74
N GLN A 267 23.50 -18.70 5.54
CA GLN A 267 23.02 -17.34 5.31
C GLN A 267 21.61 -17.14 5.92
N ILE A 268 21.48 -16.19 6.85
CA ILE A 268 20.21 -15.84 7.51
C ILE A 268 19.59 -14.55 6.93
N ASP A 269 20.43 -13.64 6.43
CA ASP A 269 19.98 -12.31 5.98
C ASP A 269 19.06 -12.39 4.76
N VAL A 270 17.96 -11.63 4.79
CA VAL A 270 16.99 -11.50 3.70
C VAL A 270 17.33 -10.35 2.73
N ARG A 271 18.20 -9.42 3.14
CA ARG A 271 18.57 -8.20 2.37
C ARG A 271 18.91 -8.45 0.91
N PHE A 272 19.60 -9.55 0.59
CA PHE A 272 19.92 -9.87 -0.80
C PHE A 272 18.66 -10.21 -1.64
N ARG A 273 17.72 -10.99 -1.08
CA ARG A 273 16.42 -11.24 -1.73
C ARG A 273 15.56 -9.97 -1.78
N GLU A 274 15.65 -9.10 -0.77
CA GLU A 274 15.03 -7.78 -0.81
C GLU A 274 15.61 -6.90 -1.92
N VAL A 275 16.91 -6.96 -2.21
CA VAL A 275 17.53 -6.21 -3.33
C VAL A 275 17.10 -6.79 -4.69
N MET A 276 17.08 -8.12 -4.81
CA MET A 276 16.77 -8.80 -6.08
C MET A 276 15.33 -8.58 -6.55
N SER A 277 14.36 -8.36 -5.64
CA SER A 277 12.98 -8.01 -6.03
C SER A 277 12.84 -6.61 -6.65
N TRP A 278 13.87 -5.75 -6.58
CA TRP A 278 13.90 -4.46 -7.29
C TRP A 278 14.62 -4.55 -8.64
N ALA A 279 15.25 -5.69 -9.00
CA ALA A 279 15.93 -5.84 -10.28
C ALA A 279 15.01 -5.52 -11.49
N PRO A 280 13.73 -5.94 -11.54
CA PRO A 280 12.84 -5.59 -12.65
C PRO A 280 12.46 -4.11 -12.72
N LEU A 281 12.79 -3.29 -11.71
CA LEU A 281 12.52 -1.85 -11.68
C LEU A 281 13.71 -0.99 -12.13
N VAL A 282 14.94 -1.48 -12.05
CA VAL A 282 16.17 -0.73 -12.37
C VAL A 282 16.75 -1.13 -13.73
N ARG A 283 17.83 -0.45 -14.18
CA ARG A 283 18.62 -0.91 -15.34
C ARG A 283 19.55 -2.04 -14.90
N ILE A 284 19.79 -3.01 -15.79
CA ILE A 284 20.68 -4.16 -15.52
C ILE A 284 22.09 -3.64 -15.24
N GLU A 285 22.60 -2.74 -16.08
CA GLU A 285 23.95 -2.18 -15.97
C GLU A 285 24.20 -1.49 -14.62
N ASP A 286 23.20 -0.75 -14.12
CA ASP A 286 23.26 -0.05 -12.83
C ASP A 286 23.19 -1.04 -11.64
N MET A 287 22.35 -2.07 -11.73
CA MET A 287 22.26 -3.12 -10.72
C MET A 287 23.56 -3.92 -10.61
N VAL A 288 24.14 -4.33 -11.75
CA VAL A 288 25.42 -5.04 -11.76
C VAL A 288 26.53 -4.14 -11.21
N SER A 289 26.55 -2.84 -11.56
CA SER A 289 27.55 -1.90 -11.03
C SER A 289 27.52 -1.79 -9.50
N ILE A 290 26.34 -1.80 -8.85
CA ILE A 290 26.27 -1.80 -7.37
C ILE A 290 26.59 -3.18 -6.76
N LEU A 291 26.37 -4.28 -7.47
CA LEU A 291 26.78 -5.63 -7.04
C LEU A 291 28.31 -5.81 -7.12
N GLU A 292 28.95 -5.26 -8.15
CA GLU A 292 30.41 -5.21 -8.31
C GLU A 292 31.08 -4.39 -7.19
N GLN A 293 30.47 -3.26 -6.80
CA GLN A 293 30.97 -2.40 -5.73
C GLN A 293 30.71 -2.97 -4.33
N GLU A 294 29.51 -3.49 -4.06
CA GLU A 294 29.05 -3.76 -2.69
C GLU A 294 28.77 -5.22 -2.35
N PHE A 295 28.72 -6.14 -3.32
CA PHE A 295 28.41 -7.54 -3.06
C PHE A 295 29.58 -8.48 -3.35
N PHE A 296 30.07 -8.52 -4.59
CA PHE A 296 30.93 -9.63 -5.04
C PHE A 296 32.25 -9.75 -4.27
N GLY A 297 32.93 -8.63 -3.98
CA GLY A 297 34.15 -8.65 -3.16
C GLY A 297 33.94 -9.16 -1.73
N LYS A 298 32.78 -8.91 -1.12
CA LYS A 298 32.40 -9.45 0.21
C LYS A 298 32.07 -10.93 0.12
N TRP A 299 31.38 -11.34 -0.95
CA TRP A 299 31.00 -12.73 -1.21
C TRP A 299 32.22 -13.63 -1.42
N GLU A 300 33.15 -13.21 -2.30
CA GLU A 300 34.41 -13.91 -2.55
C GLU A 300 35.27 -13.98 -1.28
N SER A 301 35.40 -12.87 -0.54
CA SER A 301 36.16 -12.83 0.72
C SER A 301 35.61 -13.80 1.78
N ALA A 302 34.27 -13.88 1.90
CA ALA A 302 33.61 -14.80 2.84
C ALA A 302 33.82 -16.27 2.44
N LEU A 303 33.69 -16.58 1.14
CA LEU A 303 33.95 -17.92 0.59
C LEU A 303 35.41 -18.33 0.82
N ARG A 304 36.36 -17.47 0.44
CA ARG A 304 37.81 -17.68 0.60
C ARG A 304 38.20 -17.90 2.06
N HIS A 305 37.67 -17.10 2.98
CA HIS A 305 37.91 -17.26 4.41
C HIS A 305 37.38 -18.59 4.94
N TRP A 306 36.16 -18.98 4.55
CA TRP A 306 35.52 -20.23 4.98
C TRP A 306 36.24 -21.47 4.44
N LEU A 307 36.63 -21.47 3.16
CA LEU A 307 37.43 -22.54 2.54
C LEU A 307 38.73 -22.79 3.33
N LEU A 308 39.53 -21.74 3.55
CA LEU A 308 40.82 -21.83 4.24
C LEU A 308 40.69 -22.22 5.72
N SER A 309 39.65 -21.73 6.41
CA SER A 309 39.55 -21.76 7.88
C SER A 309 38.71 -22.91 8.41
N ALA A 310 37.66 -23.31 7.70
CA ALA A 310 36.77 -24.41 8.09
C ALA A 310 36.96 -25.68 7.26
N ARG A 311 37.58 -25.57 6.06
CA ARG A 311 37.82 -26.68 5.12
C ARG A 311 36.57 -27.55 4.89
N PRO A 312 35.45 -26.95 4.43
CA PRO A 312 34.25 -27.70 4.07
C PRO A 312 34.54 -28.68 2.92
N SER A 313 33.68 -29.67 2.72
CA SER A 313 33.78 -30.50 1.53
C SER A 313 33.50 -29.68 0.26
N SER A 314 34.12 -30.05 -0.86
CA SER A 314 33.88 -29.43 -2.18
C SER A 314 32.38 -29.39 -2.52
N GLY A 315 31.63 -30.46 -2.21
CA GLY A 315 30.18 -30.53 -2.41
C GLY A 315 29.38 -29.52 -1.58
N GLU A 316 29.76 -29.28 -0.31
CA GLU A 316 29.12 -28.25 0.53
C GLU A 316 29.42 -26.83 0.02
N ALA A 317 30.66 -26.59 -0.40
CA ALA A 317 31.08 -25.28 -0.92
C ALA A 317 30.45 -24.96 -2.28
N ALA A 318 30.40 -25.94 -3.20
CA ALA A 318 29.69 -25.83 -4.47
C ALA A 318 28.17 -25.64 -4.25
N ALA A 319 27.57 -26.36 -3.31
CA ALA A 319 26.15 -26.19 -2.95
C ALA A 319 25.87 -24.80 -2.36
N TRP A 320 26.80 -24.22 -1.59
CA TRP A 320 26.69 -22.84 -1.10
C TRP A 320 26.76 -21.82 -2.25
N CYS A 321 27.69 -21.98 -3.19
CA CYS A 321 27.80 -21.12 -4.38
C CYS A 321 26.54 -21.20 -5.27
N ALA A 322 26.05 -22.41 -5.55
CA ALA A 322 24.80 -22.64 -6.28
C ALA A 322 23.59 -22.04 -5.51
N GLY A 323 23.60 -22.15 -4.18
CA GLY A 323 22.60 -21.54 -3.30
C GLY A 323 22.52 -20.02 -3.46
N TRP A 324 23.65 -19.32 -3.66
CA TRP A 324 23.66 -17.89 -3.98
C TRP A 324 23.23 -17.60 -5.42
N LYS A 325 23.71 -18.36 -6.42
CA LYS A 325 23.32 -18.20 -7.84
C LYS A 325 21.79 -18.25 -7.99
N ASN A 326 21.13 -19.15 -7.26
CA ASN A 326 19.67 -19.31 -7.24
C ASN A 326 18.89 -18.16 -6.54
N LEU A 327 19.56 -17.13 -6.01
CA LEU A 327 18.91 -15.93 -5.44
C LEU A 327 18.90 -14.73 -6.39
N PHE A 328 19.67 -14.76 -7.48
CA PHE A 328 19.70 -13.67 -8.45
C PHE A 328 18.40 -13.62 -9.26
N ALA A 329 17.99 -12.40 -9.64
CA ALA A 329 16.96 -12.23 -10.66
C ALA A 329 17.45 -12.78 -12.02
N PRO A 330 16.60 -13.43 -12.82
CA PRO A 330 17.03 -14.11 -14.05
C PRO A 330 17.71 -13.15 -15.04
N GLU A 331 17.24 -11.91 -15.13
CA GLU A 331 17.79 -10.87 -16.02
C GLU A 331 19.23 -10.47 -15.67
N LEU A 332 19.70 -10.79 -14.46
CA LEU A 332 21.09 -10.58 -14.03
C LEU A 332 21.97 -11.81 -14.31
N LEU A 333 21.38 -12.99 -14.49
CA LEU A 333 22.11 -14.22 -14.81
C LEU A 333 22.50 -14.31 -16.30
N ASP A 334 21.96 -13.43 -17.13
CA ASP A 334 22.34 -13.25 -18.54
C ASP A 334 23.47 -12.22 -18.74
N ASP A 335 23.90 -11.47 -17.69
CA ASP A 335 25.03 -10.53 -17.77
C ASP A 335 26.38 -11.26 -17.58
N GLU A 336 27.26 -11.16 -18.58
CA GLU A 336 28.57 -11.82 -18.61
C GLU A 336 29.44 -11.53 -17.38
N ARG A 337 29.33 -10.33 -16.77
CA ARG A 337 30.10 -9.96 -15.57
C ARG A 337 29.60 -10.71 -14.34
N VAL A 338 28.28 -10.82 -14.18
CA VAL A 338 27.65 -11.58 -13.08
C VAL A 338 28.03 -13.06 -13.19
N LEU A 339 28.01 -13.61 -14.40
CA LEU A 339 28.46 -14.97 -14.66
C LEU A 339 29.96 -15.15 -14.30
N ALA A 340 30.84 -14.27 -14.79
CA ALA A 340 32.27 -14.33 -14.50
C ALA A 340 32.60 -14.27 -12.99
N TRP A 341 31.89 -13.44 -12.21
CA TRP A 341 32.03 -13.40 -10.76
C TRP A 341 31.61 -14.70 -10.08
N LEU A 342 30.49 -15.31 -10.51
CA LEU A 342 30.00 -16.58 -9.96
C LEU A 342 30.91 -17.75 -10.34
N GLU A 343 31.41 -17.78 -11.57
CA GLU A 343 32.36 -18.80 -12.08
C GLU A 343 33.72 -18.70 -11.39
N SER A 344 34.23 -17.49 -11.14
CA SER A 344 35.44 -17.26 -10.32
C SER A 344 35.32 -17.90 -8.92
N GLY A 345 34.16 -17.74 -8.28
CA GLY A 345 33.88 -18.37 -6.99
C GLY A 345 33.80 -19.90 -7.03
N VAL A 346 33.30 -20.49 -8.12
CA VAL A 346 33.33 -21.95 -8.33
C VAL A 346 34.77 -22.44 -8.53
N ALA A 347 35.55 -21.77 -9.39
CA ALA A 347 36.95 -22.09 -9.65
C ALA A 347 37.86 -21.96 -8.41
N MET A 348 37.47 -21.18 -7.40
CA MET A 348 38.11 -21.20 -6.08
C MET A 348 37.83 -22.49 -5.29
N VAL A 349 36.59 -22.98 -5.31
CA VAL A 349 36.21 -24.24 -4.63
C VAL A 349 36.96 -25.42 -5.24
N ASP A 350 37.03 -25.48 -6.58
CA ASP A 350 37.70 -26.56 -7.30
C ASP A 350 39.21 -26.58 -7.02
N ARG A 351 39.87 -25.40 -6.96
CA ARG A 351 41.30 -25.29 -6.67
C ARG A 351 41.67 -25.75 -5.26
N GLU A 352 40.92 -25.31 -4.25
CA GLU A 352 41.15 -25.74 -2.86
C GLU A 352 40.89 -27.26 -2.71
N ALA A 353 39.94 -27.82 -3.47
CA ALA A 353 39.70 -29.27 -3.53
C ALA A 353 40.87 -30.04 -4.19
N GLU A 354 41.43 -29.52 -5.30
CA GLU A 354 42.64 -30.10 -5.89
C GLU A 354 43.82 -30.07 -4.91
N ASP A 355 44.10 -28.95 -4.27
CA ASP A 355 45.27 -28.82 -3.39
C ASP A 355 45.13 -29.66 -2.11
N LEU A 356 43.91 -29.82 -1.57
CA LEU A 356 43.64 -30.81 -0.52
C LEU A 356 43.89 -32.25 -1.01
N SER A 357 43.51 -32.60 -2.25
CA SER A 357 43.78 -33.93 -2.81
C SER A 357 45.27 -34.19 -3.02
N ARG A 358 46.04 -33.19 -3.49
CA ARG A 358 47.50 -33.26 -3.64
C ARG A 358 48.20 -33.50 -2.31
N LEU A 359 47.77 -32.80 -1.24
CA LEU A 359 48.31 -32.99 0.10
C LEU A 359 48.08 -34.42 0.62
N VAL A 360 46.91 -35.01 0.39
CA VAL A 360 46.59 -36.40 0.79
C VAL A 360 47.36 -37.44 -0.05
N CYS A 361 47.68 -37.15 -1.31
CA CYS A 361 48.51 -38.03 -2.15
C CYS A 361 50.03 -37.94 -1.87
N HIS A 362 50.46 -37.11 -0.94
CA HIS A 362 51.86 -36.92 -0.56
C HIS A 362 52.16 -37.24 0.93
N THR A 363 51.22 -37.91 1.61
CA THR A 363 51.34 -38.43 2.98
C THR A 363 51.12 -39.94 3.03
#